data_AF-A0A2Z5E9Q4-F1
#
_entry.id   AF-A0A2Z5E9Q4-F1
#
_cell.length_a   1.000
_cell.length_b   1.000
_cell.length_c   1.000
_cell.angle_alpha   90.00
_cell.angle_beta   90.00
_cell.angle_gamma   90.00
#
_symmetry.space_group_name_H-M   'P 1'
#
loop_
_entity.id
_entity.type
_entity.pdbx_description
1 polymer ?
#
loop_
_entity_poly.entity_id
_entity_poly.type
_entity_poly.pdbx_seq_one_letter_code
_entity_poly.pdbx_strand_id
1 'polypeptide(L)'
;MTASVPAQDLRDHFAHCIQVFGGVTASSRRLGIDERALRRFVNGELPVSARLLGDTATALRALIAEATAAADHITAAIGDGTDEPHSKPA
;
A
#
# COMPACT_ATOMS: atom_id res chain seq x y z
N MET A 1 -20.16 18.41 -10.22
CA MET A 1 -19.05 19.36 -10.45
C MET A 1 -17.75 18.64 -10.18
N THR A 2 -17.00 18.25 -11.22
CA THR A 2 -15.65 17.70 -11.05
C THR A 2 -14.68 18.87 -10.99
N ALA A 3 -14.30 19.28 -9.78
CA ALA A 3 -13.25 20.25 -9.59
C ALA A 3 -11.96 19.73 -10.24
N SER A 4 -11.30 20.56 -11.05
CA SER A 4 -9.97 20.27 -11.56
C SER A 4 -9.04 20.15 -10.36
N VAL A 5 -8.67 18.92 -9.99
CA VAL A 5 -7.68 18.71 -8.94
C VAL A 5 -6.35 19.28 -9.45
N PRO A 6 -5.72 20.24 -8.75
CA PRO A 6 -4.47 20.82 -9.19
C PRO A 6 -3.40 19.73 -9.33
N ALA A 7 -2.53 19.85 -10.33
CA ALA A 7 -1.44 18.88 -10.55
C ALA A 7 -0.52 18.70 -9.33
N GLN A 8 -0.39 19.74 -8.50
CA GLN A 8 0.31 19.72 -7.22
C GLN A 8 -0.33 18.70 -6.25
N ASP A 9 -1.66 18.73 -6.09
CA ASP A 9 -2.40 17.85 -5.20
C ASP A 9 -2.28 16.38 -5.64
N LEU A 10 -2.29 16.12 -6.95
CA LEU A 10 -2.10 14.76 -7.49
C LEU A 10 -0.71 14.21 -7.22
N ARG A 11 0.32 15.05 -7.31
CA ARG A 11 1.71 14.67 -7.00
C ARG A 11 1.86 14.37 -5.51
N ASP A 12 1.30 15.23 -4.65
CA ASP A 12 1.38 15.05 -3.20
C ASP A 12 0.62 13.79 -2.76
N HIS A 13 -0.53 13.51 -3.38
CA HIS A 13 -1.26 12.27 -3.18
C HIS A 13 -0.47 11.04 -3.68
N PHE A 14 0.19 11.14 -4.83
CA PHE A 14 1.07 10.08 -5.33
C PHE A 14 2.24 9.83 -4.37
N ALA A 15 2.90 10.88 -3.87
CA ALA A 15 3.97 10.78 -2.90
C ALA A 15 3.51 10.08 -1.60
N HIS A 16 2.29 10.38 -1.14
CA HIS A 16 1.68 9.67 -0.02
C HIS A 16 1.48 8.17 -0.32
N CYS A 17 1.02 7.80 -1.52
CA CYS A 17 0.87 6.39 -1.91
C CYS A 17 2.22 5.65 -1.87
N ILE A 18 3.30 6.29 -2.30
CA ILE A 18 4.65 5.73 -2.22
C ILE A 18 5.05 5.44 -0.77
N GLN A 19 4.67 6.31 0.17
CA GLN A 19 4.90 6.07 1.60
C GLN A 19 4.07 4.90 2.12
N VAL A 20 2.78 4.81 1.75
CA VAL A 20 1.90 3.67 2.11
C VAL A 20 2.46 2.34 1.61
N PHE A 21 3.06 2.33 0.41
CA PHE A 21 3.73 1.14 -0.08
C PHE A 21 4.98 0.74 0.71
N GLY A 22 5.52 1.61 1.57
CA GLY A 22 6.77 1.39 2.30
C GLY A 22 7.99 2.05 1.64
N GLY A 23 7.77 3.09 0.83
CA GLY A 23 8.82 3.87 0.18
C GLY A 23 9.10 3.48 -1.27
N VAL A 24 10.14 4.11 -1.85
CA VAL A 24 10.46 4.02 -3.29
C VAL A 24 10.79 2.60 -3.73
N THR A 25 11.60 1.86 -2.98
CA THR A 25 12.02 0.49 -3.33
C THR A 25 10.85 -0.49 -3.31
N ALA A 26 9.96 -0.40 -2.32
CA ALA A 26 8.77 -1.25 -2.26
C ALA A 26 7.78 -0.90 -3.39
N SER A 27 7.62 0.39 -3.67
CA SER A 27 6.77 0.89 -4.75
C SER A 27 7.27 0.45 -6.13
N SER A 28 8.59 0.45 -6.35
CA SER A 28 9.20 0.02 -7.61
C SER A 28 8.80 -1.41 -7.96
N ARG A 29 8.88 -2.32 -6.99
CA ARG A 29 8.49 -3.73 -7.17
C ARG A 29 6.99 -3.91 -7.44
N ARG A 30 6.13 -3.09 -6.82
CA ARG A 30 4.67 -3.20 -6.97
C ARG A 30 4.16 -2.58 -8.27
N LEU A 31 4.74 -1.46 -8.69
CA LEU A 31 4.32 -0.72 -9.88
C LEU A 31 5.08 -1.14 -11.14
N GLY A 32 6.20 -1.86 -10.99
CA GLY A 32 7.10 -2.19 -12.12
C GLY A 32 7.79 -0.95 -12.69
N ILE A 33 7.97 0.09 -11.88
CA ILE A 33 8.54 1.38 -12.28
C ILE A 33 9.91 1.52 -11.62
N ASP A 34 10.92 1.90 -12.40
CA ASP A 34 12.26 2.15 -11.91
C ASP A 34 12.28 3.17 -10.74
N GLU A 35 13.12 2.92 -9.73
CA GLU A 35 13.19 3.77 -8.54
C GLU A 35 13.55 5.23 -8.87
N ARG A 36 14.42 5.44 -9.86
CA ARG A 36 14.76 6.78 -10.31
C ARG A 36 13.54 7.45 -10.92
N ALA A 37 12.76 6.75 -11.73
CA ALA A 37 11.52 7.30 -12.29
C ALA A 37 10.52 7.67 -11.19
N LEU A 38 10.34 6.82 -10.17
CA LEU A 38 9.49 7.14 -9.01
C LEU A 38 9.95 8.40 -8.27
N ARG A 39 11.26 8.55 -7.99
CA ARG A 39 11.81 9.77 -7.36
C ARG A 39 11.54 11.00 -8.20
N ARG A 40 11.66 10.91 -9.52
CA ARG A 40 11.38 12.03 -10.44
C ARG A 40 9.92 12.45 -10.42
N PHE A 41 8.97 11.50 -10.34
CA PHE A 41 7.55 11.84 -10.17
C PHE A 41 7.29 12.53 -8.83
N VAL A 42 7.84 12.01 -7.74
CA VAL A 42 7.66 12.58 -6.38
C VAL A 42 8.26 13.98 -6.27
N ASN A 43 9.44 14.20 -6.85
CA ASN A 43 10.12 15.50 -6.84
C ASN A 43 9.50 16.52 -7.82
N GLY A 44 8.55 16.10 -8.66
CA GLY A 44 7.93 16.96 -9.68
C GLY A 44 8.78 17.18 -10.93
N GLU A 45 9.85 16.40 -11.12
CA GLU A 45 10.67 16.40 -12.34
C GLU A 45 9.97 15.70 -13.52
N LEU A 46 8.96 14.86 -13.23
CA LEU A 46 8.09 14.24 -14.22
C LEU A 46 6.62 14.45 -13.83
N PRO A 47 5.73 14.71 -14.80
CA PRO A 47 4.31 14.85 -14.52
C PRO A 47 3.68 13.51 -14.14
N VAL A 48 2.82 13.52 -13.13
CA VAL A 48 2.02 12.36 -12.74
C VAL A 48 0.80 12.28 -13.67
N SER A 49 0.69 11.18 -14.42
CA SER A 49 -0.43 10.97 -15.35
C SER A 49 -1.62 10.30 -14.67
N ALA A 50 -2.83 10.50 -15.23
CA ALA A 50 -4.03 9.81 -14.76
C ALA A 50 -3.90 8.28 -14.82
N ARG A 51 -3.19 7.74 -15.82
CA ARG A 51 -2.91 6.30 -15.95
C ARG A 51 -2.05 5.81 -14.79
N LEU A 52 -0.96 6.52 -14.47
CA LEU A 52 -0.10 6.19 -13.34
C LEU A 52 -0.88 6.17 -12.01
N LEU A 53 -1.79 7.12 -11.82
CA LEU A 53 -2.67 7.14 -10.64
C LEU A 53 -3.66 5.96 -10.62
N GLY A 54 -4.21 5.58 -11.77
CA GLY A 54 -5.06 4.39 -11.90
C GLY A 54 -4.31 3.09 -11.55
N ASP A 55 -3.09 2.95 -12.05
CA ASP A 55 -2.21 1.81 -11.75
C ASP A 55 -1.84 1.79 -10.26
N THR A 56 -1.53 2.96 -9.70
CA THR A 56 -1.26 3.14 -8.26
C THR A 56 -2.46 2.75 -7.40
N ALA A 57 -3.67 3.18 -7.77
CA ALA A 57 -4.90 2.81 -7.07
C ALA A 57 -5.19 1.31 -7.14
N THR A 58 -4.84 0.65 -8.25
CA THR A 58 -4.96 -0.80 -8.40
C THR A 58 -3.97 -1.53 -7.48
N ALA A 59 -2.71 -1.10 -7.45
CA ALA A 59 -1.70 -1.64 -6.55
C ALA A 59 -2.03 -1.44 -5.06
N LEU A 60 -2.66 -0.31 -4.70
CA LEU A 60 -3.15 -0.09 -3.33
C LEU A 60 -4.26 -1.09 -2.94
N ARG A 61 -5.19 -1.40 -3.85
CA ARG A 61 -6.23 -2.40 -3.57
C ARG A 61 -5.63 -3.80 -3.40
N ALA A 62 -4.61 -4.15 -4.18
CA ALA A 62 -3.88 -5.40 -3.99
C ALA A 62 -3.18 -5.44 -2.62
N LEU A 63 -2.51 -4.35 -2.23
CA LEU A 63 -1.90 -4.23 -0.90
C LEU A 63 -2.94 -4.41 0.23
N ILE A 64 -4.12 -3.82 0.10
CA ILE A 64 -5.20 -3.99 1.09
C ILE A 64 -5.57 -5.47 1.20
N ALA A 65 -5.77 -6.17 0.08
CA ALA A 65 -6.13 -7.59 0.10
C ALA A 65 -5.03 -8.45 0.76
N GLU A 66 -3.76 -8.22 0.42
CA GLU A 66 -2.61 -8.90 1.05
C GLU A 66 -2.54 -8.62 2.55
N ALA A 67 -2.71 -7.36 2.95
CA ALA A 67 -2.66 -6.95 4.36
C ALA A 67 -3.82 -7.54 5.17
N THR A 68 -5.03 -7.59 4.60
CA THR A 68 -6.18 -8.25 5.23
C THR A 68 -5.95 -9.73 5.39
N ALA A 69 -5.48 -10.44 4.36
CA ALA A 69 -5.19 -11.87 4.46
C ALA A 69 -4.11 -12.17 5.52
N ALA A 70 -3.07 -11.34 5.60
CA ALA A 70 -2.05 -11.47 6.64
C ALA A 70 -2.62 -11.20 8.04
N ALA A 71 -3.47 -10.19 8.20
CA ALA A 71 -4.14 -9.89 9.47
C ALA A 71 -5.02 -11.06 9.92
N ASP A 72 -5.86 -11.59 9.03
CA ASP A 72 -6.74 -12.73 9.30
C ASP A 72 -5.94 -13.97 9.74
N HIS A 73 -4.83 -14.25 9.07
CA HIS A 73 -3.94 -15.37 9.43
C HIS A 73 -3.34 -15.18 10.84
N ILE A 74 -2.89 -13.97 11.18
CA ILE A 74 -2.36 -13.67 12.52
C ILE A 74 -3.46 -13.82 13.58
N THR A 75 -4.66 -13.29 13.33
CA THR A 75 -5.79 -13.43 14.24
C THR A 75 -6.19 -14.89 14.45
N ALA A 76 -6.21 -15.70 13.39
CA ALA A 76 -6.48 -17.13 13.49
C ALA A 76 -5.39 -17.85 14.33
N ALA A 77 -4.11 -17.54 14.09
CA ALA A 77 -3.00 -18.15 14.81
C ALA A 77 -2.98 -17.80 16.32
N ILE A 78 -3.42 -16.60 16.69
CA ILE A 78 -3.51 -16.18 18.10
C ILE A 78 -4.79 -16.71 18.77
N GLY A 79 -5.89 -16.84 18.03
CA GLY A 79 -7.18 -17.35 18.53
C GLY A 79 -7.17 -18.85 18.87
N ASP A 80 -6.31 -19.64 18.23
CA ASP A 80 -6.17 -21.09 18.47
C ASP A 80 -5.28 -21.43 19.70
N GLY A 81 -4.68 -20.42 20.34
CA GLY A 81 -3.76 -20.59 21.48
C GLY A 81 -4.39 -20.44 22.87
N THR A 82 -5.72 -20.32 23.00
CA THR A 82 -6.39 -20.04 24.30
C THR A 82 -7.20 -21.21 24.86
N ASP A 83 -7.32 -22.34 24.17
CA ASP A 83 -7.91 -23.57 24.73
C ASP A 83 -6.83 -24.52 25.26
N GLU A 84 -6.10 -24.10 26.30
CA GLU A 84 -5.40 -25.05 27.18
C GLU A 84 -6.37 -25.44 28.30
N PRO A 85 -7.03 -26.62 28.26
CA PRO A 85 -7.84 -27.06 29.37
C PRO A 85 -6.90 -27.40 30.53
N HIS A 86 -6.82 -26.51 31.52
CA HIS A 86 -6.26 -26.82 32.83
C HIS A 86 -7.12 -27.91 33.50
N SER A 87 -6.96 -29.16 33.06
CA SER A 87 -7.34 -30.33 33.84
C SER A 87 -6.37 -30.43 35.02
N LYS A 88 -6.82 -30.00 36.20
CA LYS A 88 -6.20 -30.37 37.47
C LYS A 88 -6.24 -31.90 37.61
N PRO A 89 -5.13 -32.58 37.90
CA PRO A 89 -5.19 -33.88 38.54
C PRO A 89 -5.37 -33.69 40.05
N ALA A 90 -6.04 -34.69 40.63
CA ALA A 90 -6.57 -34.77 42.00
C ALA A 90 -5.51 -34.78 43.11
#